data_AF-A0A7K1UFA3-F1
#
_entry.id   AF-A0A7K1UFA3-F1
#
_cell.length_a   1.000
_cell.length_b   1.000
_cell.length_c   1.000
_cell.angle_alpha   90.00
_cell.angle_beta   90.00
_cell.angle_gamma   90.00
#
_symmetry.space_group_name_H-M   'P 1'
#
loop_
_entity.id
_entity.type
_entity.pdbx_description
1 polymer ?
#
loop_
_entity_poly.entity_id
_entity_poly.type
_entity_poly.pdbx_seq_one_letter_code
_entity_poly.pdbx_strand_id
1 'polypeptide(L)'
;MTTHEENAEARVRFDPVVPGWMVATVEGVRLASAPVRETEIDLAARELTRILGIALSVDIYDGAGHATRMVVGPPTEQERPGCG
;
A
#
# COMPACT_ATOMS: atom_id res chain seq x y z
N MET A 1 -30.98 -2.22 5.47
CA MET A 1 -30.06 -1.77 4.40
C MET A 1 -28.77 -1.32 5.05
N THR A 2 -27.75 -2.17 5.06
CA THR A 2 -26.34 -1.78 5.24
C THR A 2 -25.54 -2.74 4.36
N THR A 3 -25.35 -2.33 3.12
CA THR A 3 -24.52 -3.02 2.14
C THR A 3 -23.06 -2.86 2.56
N HIS A 4 -22.61 -3.69 3.50
CA HIS A 4 -21.19 -3.95 3.67
C HIS A 4 -20.84 -5.05 2.67
N GLU A 5 -20.73 -4.66 1.41
CA GLU A 5 -19.83 -5.36 0.50
C GLU A 5 -18.44 -5.11 1.07
N GLU A 6 -18.02 -5.99 1.97
CA GLU A 6 -16.70 -6.02 2.58
C GLU A 6 -15.73 -6.36 1.45
N ASN A 7 -15.35 -5.36 0.67
CA ASN A 7 -14.19 -5.45 -0.18
C ASN A 7 -13.03 -5.72 0.78
N ALA A 8 -12.51 -6.95 0.79
CA ALA A 8 -11.41 -7.37 1.65
C ALA A 8 -10.16 -6.57 1.24
N GLU A 9 -10.07 -5.33 1.73
CA GLU A 9 -9.05 -4.36 1.43
C GLU A 9 -8.37 -4.00 2.74
N ALA A 10 -7.06 -4.24 2.84
CA ALA A 10 -6.30 -3.75 3.98
C ALA A 10 -5.85 -2.30 3.73
N ARG A 11 -5.88 -1.50 4.79
CA ARG A 11 -5.49 -0.10 4.78
C ARG A 11 -4.03 0.02 5.18
N VAL A 12 -3.27 0.65 4.30
CA VAL A 12 -1.87 1.01 4.53
C VAL A 12 -1.74 2.51 4.49
N ARG A 13 -1.07 3.08 5.47
CA ARG A 13 -0.75 4.50 5.54
C ARG A 13 0.75 4.67 5.52
N PHE A 14 1.27 5.54 4.66
CA PHE A 14 2.67 5.95 4.68
C PHE A 14 2.76 7.35 5.30
N ASP A 15 3.57 7.47 6.35
CA ASP A 15 3.83 8.73 7.05
C ASP A 15 5.27 9.21 6.83
N PRO A 16 5.49 10.50 6.53
CA PRO A 16 6.83 11.03 6.37
C PRO A 16 7.54 11.07 7.73
N VAL A 17 8.80 10.64 7.75
CA VAL A 17 9.63 10.69 8.98
C VAL A 17 10.81 11.65 8.85
N VAL A 18 11.45 11.65 7.67
CA VAL A 18 12.48 12.60 7.26
C VAL A 18 12.34 12.84 5.75
N PRO A 19 12.89 13.91 5.19
CA PRO A 19 12.72 14.21 3.76
C PRO A 19 13.05 13.01 2.86
N GLY A 20 12.07 12.61 2.03
CA GLY A 20 12.18 11.47 1.09
C GLY A 20 12.00 10.08 1.69
N TRP A 21 11.74 9.96 3.00
CA TRP A 21 11.57 8.68 3.69
C TRP A 21 10.25 8.59 4.45
N MET A 22 9.62 7.43 4.35
CA MET A 22 8.31 7.17 4.89
C MET A 22 8.27 5.89 5.71
N VAL A 23 7.38 5.82 6.69
CA VAL A 23 7.11 4.60 7.47
C VAL A 23 5.69 4.15 7.22
N ALA A 24 5.51 2.86 6.95
CA ALA A 24 4.21 2.25 6.77
C ALA A 24 3.51 1.99 8.11
N THR A 25 2.21 2.19 8.14
CA THR A 25 1.28 1.77 9.19
C THR A 25 0.20 0.93 8.52
N VAL A 26 0.13 -0.36 8.86
CA VAL A 26 -0.83 -1.31 8.28
C VAL A 26 -1.88 -1.62 9.35
N GLU A 27 -3.16 -1.36 9.07
CA GLU A 27 -4.26 -1.61 10.03
C GLU A 27 -3.98 -1.03 11.44
N GLY A 28 -3.36 0.15 11.50
CA GLY A 28 -3.00 0.81 12.76
C GLY A 28 -1.70 0.31 13.42
N VAL A 29 -1.02 -0.69 12.85
CA VAL A 29 0.28 -1.19 13.32
C VAL A 29 1.40 -0.51 12.53
N ARG A 30 2.21 0.29 13.22
CA ARG A 30 3.35 1.00 12.62
C ARG A 30 4.56 0.07 12.43
N LEU A 31 5.07 -0.03 11.21
CA LEU A 31 6.23 -0.83 10.83
C LEU A 31 7.52 -0.02 10.96
N ALA A 32 7.89 0.36 12.19
CA ALA A 32 8.99 1.29 12.45
C ALA A 32 10.38 0.80 12.00
N SER A 33 10.58 -0.52 11.82
CA SER A 33 11.85 -1.11 11.39
C SER A 33 12.05 -1.14 9.87
N ALA A 34 11.10 -0.62 9.09
CA ALA A 34 11.12 -0.69 7.63
C ALA A 34 10.71 0.66 6.99
N PRO A 35 11.59 1.69 7.04
CA PRO A 35 11.35 2.90 6.27
C PRO A 35 11.54 2.62 4.77
N VAL A 36 10.66 3.19 3.95
CA VAL A 36 10.72 3.11 2.48
C VAL A 36 10.98 4.49 1.90
N ARG A 37 11.64 4.57 0.74
CA ARG A 37 11.72 5.84 0.02
C ARG A 37 10.37 6.19 -0.60
N GLU A 38 10.09 7.48 -0.74
CA GLU A 38 8.88 7.95 -1.41
C GLU A 38 8.73 7.38 -2.83
N THR A 39 9.85 7.27 -3.56
CA THR A 39 9.91 6.68 -4.91
C THR A 39 9.67 5.17 -4.94
N GLU A 40 9.70 4.48 -3.80
CA GLU A 40 9.56 3.03 -3.68
C GLU A 40 8.18 2.62 -3.15
N ILE A 41 7.29 3.56 -2.86
CA ILE A 41 5.96 3.27 -2.29
C ILE A 41 5.13 2.36 -3.19
N ASP A 42 5.14 2.60 -4.51
CA ASP A 42 4.39 1.77 -5.47
C ASP A 42 4.89 0.32 -5.43
N LEU A 43 6.21 0.12 -5.41
CA LEU A 43 6.82 -1.20 -5.30
C LEU A 43 6.47 -1.86 -3.96
N ALA A 44 6.60 -1.14 -2.85
CA ALA A 44 6.28 -1.64 -1.52
C ALA A 44 4.79 -2.04 -1.40
N ALA A 45 3.88 -1.22 -1.96
CA ALA A 45 2.46 -1.52 -1.99
C ALA A 45 2.15 -2.78 -2.80
N ARG A 46 2.78 -2.95 -3.99
CA ARG A 46 2.66 -4.17 -4.80
C ARG A 46 3.21 -5.41 -4.11
N GLU A 47 4.32 -5.28 -3.39
CA GLU A 47 4.86 -6.39 -2.61
C GLU A 47 3.93 -6.78 -1.46
N LEU A 48 3.35 -5.79 -0.77
CA LEU A 48 2.35 -6.04 0.28
C LEU A 48 1.08 -6.69 -0.27
N THR A 49 0.55 -6.25 -1.42
CA THR A 49 -0.62 -6.93 -2.04
C THR A 49 -0.28 -8.35 -2.46
N ARG A 50 0.93 -8.59 -2.97
CA ARG A 50 1.41 -9.93 -3.33
C ARG A 50 1.54 -10.85 -2.12
N ILE A 51 2.01 -10.34 -0.98
CA ILE A 51 2.16 -11.12 0.26
C ILE A 51 0.82 -11.44 0.90
N LEU A 52 -0.08 -10.44 0.95
CA LEU A 52 -1.37 -10.57 1.63
C LEU A 52 -2.45 -11.22 0.75
N GLY A 53 -2.29 -11.20 -0.58
CA GLY A 53 -3.24 -11.77 -1.53
C GLY A 53 -4.55 -10.99 -1.64
N ILE A 54 -4.59 -9.76 -1.12
CA ILE A 54 -5.76 -8.89 -1.09
C ILE A 54 -5.44 -7.51 -1.67
N ALA A 55 -6.47 -6.75 -2.01
CA ALA A 55 -6.31 -5.36 -2.40
C ALA A 55 -5.84 -4.51 -1.21
N LEU A 56 -5.10 -3.44 -1.49
CA LEU A 56 -4.68 -2.45 -0.51
C LEU A 56 -5.20 -1.08 -0.89
N SER A 57 -5.79 -0.37 0.08
CA SER A 57 -5.96 1.08 -0.01
C SER A 57 -4.80 1.73 0.70
N VAL A 58 -4.02 2.46 -0.07
CA VAL A 58 -2.79 3.12 0.38
C VAL A 58 -3.01 4.62 0.46
N ASP A 59 -2.87 5.18 1.65
CA ASP A 59 -2.86 6.61 1.91
C ASP A 59 -1.42 7.09 2.12
N ILE A 60 -0.94 8.00 1.26
CA ILE A 60 0.42 8.55 1.30
C ILE A 60 0.34 10.00 1.80
N TYR A 61 0.84 10.26 3.01
CA TYR A 61 0.85 11.60 3.59
C TYR A 61 2.12 12.37 3.22
N ASP A 62 1.97 13.62 2.79
CA ASP A 62 3.09 14.54 2.62
C ASP A 62 3.47 15.21 3.96
N GLY A 63 4.59 15.95 3.97
CA GLY A 63 5.04 16.68 5.16
C GLY A 63 4.13 17.86 5.58
N ALA A 64 3.18 18.25 4.74
CA ALA A 64 2.17 19.27 5.02
C ALA A 64 0.85 18.67 5.54
N GLY A 65 0.72 17.34 5.57
CA GLY A 65 -0.45 16.61 6.03
C GLY A 65 -1.49 16.32 4.95
N HIS A 66 -1.19 16.56 3.66
CA HIS A 66 -2.07 16.14 2.57
C HIS A 66 -1.89 14.65 2.29
N ALA A 67 -2.99 13.95 2.07
CA ALA A 67 -2.99 12.54 1.70
C ALA A 67 -3.29 12.38 0.22
N THR A 68 -2.44 11.61 -0.48
CA THR A 68 -2.76 11.05 -1.80
C THR A 68 -3.17 9.60 -1.61
N ARG A 69 -4.34 9.24 -2.12
CA ARG A 69 -4.88 7.88 -2.01
C ARG A 69 -4.71 7.12 -3.32
N MET A 70 -4.25 5.88 -3.21
CA MET A 70 -4.21 4.92 -4.32
C MET A 70 -4.76 3.57 -3.87
N VAL A 71 -5.32 2.81 -4.81
CA VAL A 71 -5.78 1.43 -4.58
C VAL A 71 -4.91 0.51 -5.42
N VAL A 72 -4.30 -0.47 -4.78
CA VAL A 72 -3.44 -1.47 -5.43
C VAL A 72 -4.11 -2.83 -5.30
N GLY A 73 -4.44 -3.44 -6.44
CA GLY A 73 -5.00 -4.79 -6.45
C GLY A 73 -3.94 -5.87 -6.23
N PRO A 74 -4.34 -7.11 -5.90
CA PRO A 74 -3.45 -8.25 -6.00
C PRO A 74 -2.96 -8.40 -7.45
N PRO A 75 -1.76 -8.94 -7.68
CA PRO A 75 -1.30 -9.22 -9.03
C PRO A 75 -2.31 -10.15 -9.71
N THR A 76 -2.93 -9.69 -10.79
CA THR A 76 -3.73 -10.57 -11.63
C THR A 76 -2.78 -11.53 -12.33
N GLU A 77 -3.09 -12.83 -12.36
CA GLU A 77 -2.27 -13.87 -13.01
C GLU A 77 -2.07 -13.67 -14.54
N GLN A 78 -2.41 -12.51 -15.10
CA GLN A 78 -2.29 -12.16 -16.51
C GLN A 78 -0.90 -11.66 -16.94
N GLU A 79 0.09 -11.58 -16.04
CA GLU A 79 1.49 -11.26 -16.39
C GLU A 79 2.37 -12.52 -16.52
N ARG A 80 1.82 -13.64 -17.00
CA ARG A 80 2.67 -14.72 -17.53
C ARG A 80 3.22 -14.26 -18.89
N PRO A 81 4.53 -14.05 -19.06
CA PRO A 81 5.08 -14.08 -20.41
C PRO A 81 4.77 -15.48 -20.94
N GLY A 82 4.03 -15.53 -22.06
CA GLY A 82 3.73 -16.80 -22.71
C GLY A 82 5.03 -17.59 -22.89
N CYS A 83 5.03 -18.84 -22.41
CA CYS A 83 6.02 -19.81 -22.87
C CYS A 83 5.92 -19.88 -24.41
N GLY A 84 6.90 -19.29 -25.07
CA GLY A 84 7.30 -19.64 -26.44
C GLY A 84 8.48 -20.61 -26.38
#